data_AF-A0A2M7FRI7-F1
#
_entry.id   AF-A0A2M7FRI7-F1
#
_cell.length_a   1.000
_cell.length_b   1.000
_cell.length_c   1.000
_cell.angle_alpha   90.00
_cell.angle_beta   90.00
_cell.angle_gamma   90.00
#
_symmetry.space_group_name_H-M   'P 1'
#
loop_
_entity.id
_entity.type
_entity.pdbx_description
1 polymer ?
#
loop_
_entity_poly.entity_id
_entity_poly.type
_entity_poly.pdbx_seq_one_letter_code
_entity_poly.pdbx_strand_id
1 'polypeptide(L)' 'MKMIREVVEQAVGALGLPVVAFSVEHPREESHGDYSTNVAMVVGDGS' A
#
# COMPACT_ATOMS: atom_id res chain seq x y z
N MET A 1 3.39 10.60 5.93
CA MET A 1 2.57 9.39 5.74
C MET A 1 1.21 9.63 5.08
N LYS A 2 0.39 10.62 5.49
CA LYS A 2 -1.00 10.77 5.00
C LYS A 2 -1.13 10.77 3.46
N MET A 3 -0.25 11.51 2.77
CA MET A 3 -0.23 11.60 1.31
C MET A 3 0.08 10.26 0.61
N ILE A 4 1.05 9.47 1.09
CA ILE A 4 1.39 8.16 0.50
C ILE A 4 0.18 7.22 0.59
N ARG A 5 -0.48 7.20 1.75
CA ARG A 5 -1.70 6.41 1.95
C ARG A 5 -2.81 6.83 0.97
N GLU A 6 -3.09 8.13 0.87
CA GLU A 6 -4.14 8.65 -0.03
C GLU A 6 -3.87 8.28 -1.50
N VAL A 7 -2.63 8.37 -1.97
CA VAL A 7 -2.26 8.01 -3.34
C VAL A 7 -2.39 6.51 -3.58
N VAL A 8 -2.00 5.67 -2.61
CA VAL A 8 -2.18 4.22 -2.70
C VAL A 8 -3.68 3.87 -2.75
N GLU A 9 -4.51 4.48 -1.91
CA GLU A 9 -5.96 4.27 -1.90
C GLU A 9 -6.60 4.68 -3.24
N GLN A 10 -6.18 5.80 -3.82
CA GLN A 10 -6.62 6.23 -5.15
C GLN A 10 -6.22 5.23 -6.24
N ALA A 11 -4.98 4.74 -6.21
CA ALA A 11 -4.49 3.77 -7.19
C ALA A 11 -5.24 2.42 -7.09
N VAL A 12 -5.45 1.92 -5.87
CA VAL A 12 -6.23 0.69 -5.62
C VAL A 12 -7.68 0.87 -6.09
N GLY A 13 -8.31 2.01 -5.77
CA GLY A 13 -9.66 2.32 -6.21
C GLY A 13 -9.78 2.45 -7.74
N ALA A 14 -8.78 3.03 -8.41
CA ALA A 14 -8.74 3.13 -9.87
C ALA A 14 -8.65 1.75 -10.56
N LEU A 15 -8.12 0.74 -9.88
CA LEU A 15 -8.10 -0.65 -10.34
C LEU A 15 -9.40 -1.41 -10.04
N GLY A 16 -10.39 -0.77 -9.41
CA GLY A 16 -11.65 -1.40 -9.00
C GLY A 16 -11.50 -2.39 -7.84
N LEU A 17 -10.39 -2.31 -7.10
CA LEU A 17 -10.09 -3.20 -5.98
C LEU A 17 -10.67 -2.64 -4.68
N PRO A 18 -11.04 -3.52 -3.73
CA PRO A 18 -11.60 -3.08 -2.45
C PRO A 18 -10.56 -2.29 -1.64
N VAL A 19 -11.03 -1.27 -0.93
CA VAL A 19 -10.20 -0.51 0.00
C VAL A 19 -10.04 -1.34 1.28
N VAL A 20 -8.87 -1.94 1.44
CA VAL A 20 -8.48 -2.76 2.59
C VAL A 20 -7.47 -2.03 3.47
N ALA A 21 -7.36 -2.42 4.73
CA ALA A 21 -6.36 -1.87 5.63
C ALA A 21 -4.96 -2.38 5.25
N PHE A 22 -4.06 -1.47 4.87
CA PHE A 22 -2.64 -1.75 4.59
C PHE A 22 -1.72 -0.91 5.48
N SER A 23 -0.46 -1.32 5.61
CA SER A 23 0.60 -0.59 6.30
C SER A 23 1.45 0.22 5.31
N VAL A 24 2.00 1.34 5.80
CA VAL A 24 3.08 2.09 5.13
C VAL A 24 4.18 2.24 6.16
N GLU A 25 5.37 1.76 5.84
CA GLU A 25 6.50 1.69 6.77
C GLU A 25 7.81 2.06 6.07
N HIS A 26 8.85 2.30 6.87
CA HIS A 26 10.21 2.37 6.34
C HIS A 26 10.72 0.94 6.13
N PRO A 27 11.24 0.62 4.94
CA PRO A 27 11.75 -0.72 4.69
C PRO A 27 13.00 -1.00 5.54
N ARG A 28 13.21 -2.27 5.84
CA ARG A 28 14.37 -2.73 6.60
C ARG A 28 15.69 -2.54 5.85
N GLU A 29 15.64 -2.56 4.52
CA GLU A 29 16.78 -2.34 3.64
C GLU A 29 16.59 -1.02 2.90
N GLU A 30 17.54 -0.08 3.07
CA GLU A 30 17.49 1.25 2.46
C GLU A 30 17.48 1.19 0.92
N SER A 31 18.03 0.12 0.34
CA SER A 31 18.00 -0.14 -1.10
C SER A 31 16.58 -0.35 -1.65
N HIS A 32 15.60 -0.69 -0.81
CA HIS A 32 14.19 -0.84 -1.21
C HIS A 32 13.43 0.50 -1.28
N GLY A 33 14.14 1.61 -1.02
CA GLY A 33 13.61 2.97 -1.08
C GLY A 33 13.21 3.52 0.29
N ASP A 34 12.57 4.68 0.29
CA ASP A 34 12.24 5.38 1.55
C ASP A 34 11.02 4.78 2.26
N TYR A 35 10.08 4.23 1.49
CA TYR A 35 8.81 3.70 2.00
C TYR A 35 8.39 2.43 1.27
N SER A 36 7.81 1.49 2.03
CA SER A 36 7.19 0.26 1.53
C SER A 36 5.75 0.12 2.03
N THR A 37 4.95 -0.70 1.33
CA THR A 37 3.59 -1.04 1.74
C THR A 37 3.26 -2.49 1.40
N ASN A 38 2.47 -3.14 2.26
CA ASN A 38 1.97 -4.50 2.05
C ASN A 38 0.64 -4.55 1.25
N VAL A 39 0.17 -3.43 0.69
CA VAL A 39 -1.15 -3.33 0.07
C VAL A 39 -1.44 -4.40 -0.97
N ALA A 40 -0.45 -4.76 -1.80
CA ALA A 40 -0.63 -5.77 -2.85
C ALA A 40 -0.93 -7.16 -2.26
N MET A 41 -0.30 -7.52 -1.14
CA MET A 41 -0.59 -8.77 -0.44
C MET A 41 -1.98 -8.76 0.16
N VAL A 42 -2.36 -7.69 0.86
CA VAL A 42 -3.68 -7.61 1.53
C VAL A 42 -4.82 -7.62 0.51
N VAL A 43 -4.68 -6.90 -0.61
CA VAL A 43 -5.70 -6.89 -1.66
C VAL A 43 -5.79 -8.24 -2.38
N GLY A 44 -4.65 -8.93 -2.57
CA GLY A 44 -4.62 -10.23 -3.22
C GLY A 44 -5.11 -11.41 -2.36
N ASP A 45 -5.04 -11.29 -1.04
CA ASP A 45 -5.41 -12.35 -0.08
C ASP A 45 -6.93 -12.58 0.03
N GLY A 46 -7.75 -11.68 -0.54
CA GLY A 46 -9.18 -11.93 -0.80
C GLY A 46 -9.94 -12.62 0.33
N SER A 47 -10.07 -11.95 1.48
CA SER A 47 -11.05 -12.29 2.53
C SER A 47 -12.39 -11.62 2.27
#